data_AF-A0A950FTT1-F1
#
_entry.id   AF-A0A950FTT1-F1
#
_cell.length_a   1.000
_cell.length_b   1.000
_cell.length_c   1.000
_cell.angle_alpha   90.00
_cell.angle_beta   90.00
_cell.angle_gamma   90.00
#
_symmetry.space_group_name_H-M   'P 1'
#
loop_
_entity.id
_entity.type
_entity.pdbx_description
1 polymer ?
#
loop_
_entity_poly.entity_id
_entity_poly.type
_entity_poly.pdbx_seq_one_letter_code
_entity_poly.pdbx_strand_id
1 'polypeptide(L)' 'MNRDDSHLLEIDPEALRAAEFMQAQELLQAMVGRRIVSAQLEETRIAIETDDGSIYYFYGFMGEDSSEDETEGS' A
#
# COMPACT_ATOMS: atom_id res chain seq x y z
N MET A 1 -9.50 38.02 14.73
CA MET A 1 -9.76 36.68 14.15
C MET A 1 -8.49 36.22 13.47
N ASN A 2 -7.78 35.24 14.05
CA ASN A 2 -6.69 34.58 13.34
C ASN A 2 -7.30 33.80 12.18
N ARG A 3 -6.82 34.06 10.97
CA ARG A 3 -7.03 33.16 9.83
C ARG A 3 -6.11 31.98 10.11
N ASP A 4 -6.68 30.88 10.56
CA ASP A 4 -6.02 29.58 10.50
C ASP A 4 -5.79 29.32 9.00
N ASP A 5 -4.57 29.64 8.56
CA ASP A 5 -4.02 29.26 7.27
C ASP A 5 -4.02 27.72 7.27
N SER A 6 -5.08 27.15 6.71
CA SER A 6 -5.17 25.75 6.35
C SER A 6 -4.08 25.45 5.34
N HIS A 7 -2.85 25.27 5.82
CA HIS A 7 -1.78 24.61 5.08
C HIS A 7 -2.25 23.18 4.81
N LEU A 8 -3.02 23.02 3.74
CA LEU A 8 -3.18 21.74 3.08
C LEU A 8 -1.75 21.33 2.72
N LEU A 9 -1.20 20.38 3.46
CA LEU A 9 0.12 19.83 3.16
C LEU A 9 0.03 19.32 1.73
N GLU A 10 0.79 19.92 0.82
CA GLU A 10 0.96 19.38 -0.53
C GLU A 10 1.66 18.03 -0.38
N ILE A 11 0.87 16.96 -0.37
CA ILE A 11 1.39 15.59 -0.35
C ILE A 11 1.86 15.30 -1.76
N ASP A 12 3.16 15.10 -1.93
CA ASP A 12 3.70 14.57 -3.17
C ASP A 12 3.34 13.07 -3.28
N PRO A 13 2.45 12.69 -4.21
CA PRO A 13 2.02 11.30 -4.33
C PRO A 13 3.15 10.39 -4.77
N GLU A 14 4.15 10.88 -5.50
CA GLU A 14 5.26 10.06 -5.96
C GLU A 14 6.26 9.78 -4.83
N ALA A 15 6.54 10.79 -4.00
CA ALA A 15 7.32 10.59 -2.78
C ALA A 15 6.65 9.58 -1.84
N LEU A 16 5.32 9.62 -1.74
CA LEU A 16 4.57 8.67 -0.92
C LEU A 16 4.66 7.24 -1.47
N ARG A 17 4.45 7.05 -2.78
CA ARG A 17 4.62 5.74 -3.44
C ARG A 17 6.02 5.18 -3.25
N ALA A 18 7.05 6.02 -3.41
CA ALA A 18 8.44 5.60 -3.21
C ALA A 18 8.70 5.14 -1.76
N ALA A 19 8.13 5.85 -0.77
CA ALA A 19 8.23 5.46 0.63
C ALA A 19 7.52 4.12 0.92
N GLU A 20 6.32 3.92 0.39
CA GLU A 20 5.57 2.67 0.50
C GLU A 20 6.32 1.50 -0.15
N PHE A 21 6.90 1.73 -1.33
CA PHE A 21 7.71 0.72 -2.03
C PHE A 21 8.91 0.27 -1.20
N MET A 22 9.66 1.22 -0.62
CA MET A 22 10.80 0.89 0.25
C MET A 22 10.36 0.08 1.47
N GLN A 23 9.26 0.48 2.12
CA GLN A 23 8.72 -0.25 3.27
C GLN A 23 8.31 -1.68 2.88
N ALA A 24 7.59 -1.85 1.76
CA ALA A 24 7.19 -3.16 1.27
C ALA A 24 8.41 -4.05 0.97
N GLN A 25 9.46 -3.47 0.39
CA GLN A 25 10.70 -4.19 0.11
C GLN A 25 11.38 -4.69 1.40
N GLU A 26 11.46 -3.87 2.44
CA GLU A 26 12.02 -4.26 3.74
C GLU A 26 11.21 -5.39 4.40
N LEU A 27 9.88 -5.30 4.37
CA LEU A 27 9.00 -6.34 4.90
C LEU A 27 9.19 -7.67 4.15
N LEU A 28 9.24 -7.63 2.82
CA LEU A 28 9.50 -8.82 2.00
C LEU A 28 10.88 -9.42 2.29
N GLN A 29 11.88 -8.59 2.53
CA GLN A 29 13.22 -9.06 2.89
C GLN A 29 13.22 -9.77 4.26
N ALA A 30 12.42 -9.30 5.22
CA ALA A 30 12.26 -9.96 6.53
C ALA A 30 11.55 -11.32 6.44
N MET A 31 10.81 -11.58 5.36
CA MET A 31 10.11 -12.83 5.08
C MET A 31 10.98 -13.86 4.34
N VAL A 32 12.17 -13.51 3.88
CA VAL A 32 13.05 -14.43 3.14
C VAL A 32 13.34 -15.69 3.95
N GLY A 33 13.13 -16.84 3.33
CA GLY A 33 13.33 -18.15 3.95
C GLY A 33 12.16 -18.63 4.81
N ARG A 34 11.11 -17.82 4.99
CA ARG A 34 9.86 -18.22 5.65
C ARG A 34 8.85 -18.69 4.61
N ARG A 35 7.98 -19.62 5.01
CA ARG A 35 6.90 -20.09 4.13
C ARG A 35 5.62 -19.33 4.47
N ILE A 36 4.96 -18.79 3.46
CA ILE A 36 3.62 -18.22 3.61
C ILE A 36 2.62 -19.36 3.78
N VAL A 37 1.80 -19.29 4.83
CA VAL A 37 0.74 -20.28 5.12
C VAL A 37 -0.66 -19.71 4.89
N SER A 38 -0.82 -18.39 5.01
CA SER A 38 -2.10 -17.70 4.80
C SER A 38 -1.88 -16.29 4.28
N ALA A 39 -2.79 -15.81 3.44
CA ALA A 39 -2.85 -14.42 2.99
C ALA A 39 -4.31 -13.99 2.93
N GLN A 40 -4.65 -12.87 3.57
CA GLN A 40 -6.01 -12.33 3.62
C GLN A 40 -6.02 -10.89 3.15
N LEU A 41 -6.92 -10.60 2.22
CA LEU A 41 -7.24 -9.24 1.82
C LEU A 41 -8.29 -8.68 2.79
N GLU A 42 -7.93 -7.60 3.48
CA GLU A 42 -8.83 -6.80 4.29
C GLU A 42 -9.11 -5.47 3.59
N GLU A 43 -10.08 -4.71 4.08
CA GLU A 43 -10.54 -3.46 3.47
C GLU A 43 -9.41 -2.45 3.20
N THR A 44 -8.38 -2.39 4.05
CA THR A 44 -7.30 -1.38 3.97
C THR A 44 -5.89 -1.99 3.96
N ARG A 45 -5.77 -3.33 3.89
CA ARG A 45 -4.49 -4.02 4.03
C ARG A 45 -4.52 -5.47 3.57
N ILE A 46 -3.33 -6.02 3.34
CA ILE A 46 -3.11 -7.45 3.19
C ILE A 46 -2.42 -7.98 4.45
N ALA A 47 -2.99 -9.00 5.08
CA ALA A 47 -2.38 -9.72 6.18
C ALA A 47 -1.76 -11.03 5.68
N ILE A 48 -0.47 -11.25 5.93
CA ILE A 48 0.25 -12.47 5.56
C ILE A 48 0.74 -13.19 6.82
N GLU A 49 0.40 -14.47 6.95
CA GLU A 49 0.88 -15.34 8.02
C GLU A 49 1.98 -16.27 7.49
N THR A 50 3.07 -16.41 8.25
CA THR A 50 4.17 -17.33 7.97
C THR A 50 4.10 -18.58 8.85
N ASP A 51 4.81 -19.63 8.44
CA ASP A 51 4.86 -20.94 9.09
C ASP A 51 5.44 -20.93 10.52
N ASP A 52 6.16 -19.88 10.88
CA ASP A 52 6.63 -19.62 12.24
C ASP A 52 5.61 -18.88 13.13
N GLY A 53 4.42 -18.58 12.59
CA GLY A 53 3.34 -17.86 13.27
C GLY A 53 3.46 -16.33 13.25
N SER A 54 4.45 -15.75 12.53
CA SER A 54 4.55 -14.31 12.36
C SER A 54 3.47 -13.78 11.41
N ILE A 55 2.96 -12.57 11.66
CA ILE A 55 1.97 -11.90 10.82
C ILE A 55 2.53 -10.57 10.32
N TYR A 56 2.49 -10.37 9.00
CA TYR A 56 2.95 -9.17 8.31
C TYR A 56 1.77 -8.43 7.70
N TYR A 57 1.77 -7.09 7.79
CA TYR A 57 0.72 -6.25 7.24
C TYR A 57 1.29 -5.35 6.15
N PHE A 58 0.70 -5.44 4.95
CA PHE A 58 0.98 -4.54 3.84
C PHE A 58 -0.18 -3.58 3.70
N TYR A 59 0.09 -2.30 3.95
CA TYR A 59 -0.86 -1.21 3.76
C TYR A 59 -0.61 -0.58 2.40
N GLY A 60 -1.68 -0.16 1.75
CA GLY A 60 -1.58 0.54 0.49
C GLY A 60 -2.95 0.87 -0.06
N PHE A 61 -3.02 1.94 -0.83
CA PHE A 61 -4.18 2.23 -1.64
C PHE A 61 -4.14 1.27 -2.84
N MET A 62 -4.97 0.23 -2.82
CA MET A 62 -5.25 -0.53 -4.04
C MET A 62 -6.00 0.44 -4.94
N GLY A 63 -5.29 1.06 -5.90
CA GLY A 63 -5.89 2.00 -6.83
C GLY A 63 -7.24 1.49 -7.33
N GLU A 64 -8.19 2.40 -7.53
CA GLU A 64 -9.42 2.04 -8.22
C GLU A 64 -8.97 1.43 -9.56
N ASP A 65 -9.32 0.16 -9.79
CA ASP A 65 -9.10 -0.50 -11.07
C ASP A 65 -9.64 0.48 -12.10
N SER A 66 -8.75 1.11 -12.87
CA SER A 66 -9.12 2.11 -13.85
C SER A 66 -9.73 1.36 -15.01
N SER A 67 -10.94 0.82 -14.83
CA SER A 67 -11.80 0.36 -15.91
C SER A 67 -12.41 1.57 -16.63
N GLU A 68 -11.58 2.54 -16.95
CA GLU A 68 -11.80 3.54 -17.99
C GLU A 68 -10.71 3.29 -19.05
N ASP A 69 -10.75 2.08 -19.61
CA ASP A 69 -10.12 1.80 -20.89
C ASP A 69 -10.87 2.61 -21.94
N GLU A 70 -10.11 3.36 -22.72
CA GLU A 70 -10.57 4.31 -23.72
C GLU A 70 -11.46 3.63 -24.78
N THR A 71 -12.75 3.99 -24.84
CA THR A 71 -13.52 3.84 -26.08
C THR A 71 -14.04 5.19 -26.55
N GLU A 72 -13.12 6.09 -26.89
CA GLU A 72 -13.34 7.04 -27.97
C GLU A 72 -12.53 6.57 -29.18
N GLY A 73 -13.20 6.08 -30.23
CA GLY A 73 -12.56 5.86 -31.51
C GLY A 73 -13.14 4.74 -32.37
N SER A 74 -14.31 4.98 -32.99
CA SER A 74 -14.60 4.66 -34.41
C SER A 74 -15.95 5.20 -34.82
#